data_AF-A0A7H1MEW6-F1
#
_entry.id   AF-A0A7H1MEW6-F1
#
_cell.length_a   1.000
_cell.length_b   1.000
_cell.length_c   1.000
_cell.angle_alpha   90.00
_cell.angle_beta   90.00
_cell.angle_gamma   90.00
#
_symmetry.space_group_name_H-M   'P 1'
#
loop_
_entity.id
_entity.type
_entity.pdbx_description
1 polymer ?
#
loop_
_entity_poly.entity_id
_entity_poly.type
_entity_poly.pdbx_seq_one_letter_code
_entity_poly.pdbx_strand_id
1 'polypeptide(L)'
;MVAATARFEARVNQDTHALLKRAAELEGRSLSDFVIRAAQEAARKTIAEAEILNLSLADQTAFAQALIDPPPHNAALQRALSRHREMQNHG
;
A
#
# COMPACT_ATOMS: atom_id res chain seq x y z
N MET A 1 -7.90 24.62 -6.75
CA MET A 1 -8.56 23.53 -7.50
C MET A 1 -9.66 22.97 -6.62
N VAL A 2 -10.93 23.07 -7.02
CA VAL A 2 -12.04 22.46 -6.26
C VAL A 2 -11.92 20.95 -6.44
N ALA A 3 -11.72 20.19 -5.35
CA ALA A 3 -11.66 18.74 -5.41
C ALA A 3 -12.98 18.19 -5.94
N ALA A 4 -12.92 17.32 -6.95
CA ALA A 4 -14.11 16.63 -7.45
C ALA A 4 -14.73 15.80 -6.31
N THR A 5 -16.01 16.00 -6.03
CA THR A 5 -16.73 15.22 -5.02
C THR A 5 -17.19 13.90 -5.63
N ALA A 6 -17.00 12.80 -4.89
CA ALA A 6 -17.48 11.47 -5.26
C ALA A 6 -18.44 10.97 -4.19
N ARG A 7 -19.50 10.25 -4.60
CA ARG A 7 -20.51 9.70 -3.68
C ARG A 7 -20.11 8.29 -3.26
N PHE A 8 -20.10 8.05 -1.95
CA PHE A 8 -19.89 6.73 -1.37
C PHE A 8 -21.25 6.10 -1.05
N GLU A 9 -21.60 5.03 -1.77
CA GLU A 9 -22.87 4.32 -1.59
C GLU A 9 -22.60 2.91 -1.06
N ALA A 10 -23.16 2.60 0.11
CA ALA A 10 -23.09 1.28 0.72
C ALA A 10 -24.45 0.92 1.32
N ARG A 11 -24.86 -0.34 1.15
CA ARG A 11 -26.02 -0.91 1.84
C ARG A 11 -25.52 -1.76 2.99
N VAL A 12 -26.04 -1.50 4.18
CA VAL A 12 -25.72 -2.25 5.40
C VAL A 12 -27.01 -2.79 6.01
N ASN A 13 -26.92 -3.91 6.72
CA ASN A 13 -28.06 -4.40 7.49
C ASN A 13 -28.30 -3.52 8.74
N GLN A 14 -29.44 -3.73 9.40
CA GLN A 14 -29.87 -2.93 10.54
C GLN A 14 -28.89 -3.03 11.72
N ASP A 15 -28.33 -4.22 11.98
CA ASP A 15 -27.40 -4.45 13.08
C ASP A 15 -26.09 -3.67 12.87
N THR A 16 -25.56 -3.70 11.64
CA THR A 16 -24.37 -2.93 11.26
C THR A 16 -24.64 -1.44 11.37
N HIS A 17 -25.80 -0.97 10.91
CA HIS A 17 -26.17 0.43 11.07
C HIS A 17 -26.25 0.86 12.54
N ALA A 18 -26.84 0.04 13.41
CA ALA A 18 -26.93 0.32 14.85
C ALA A 18 -25.54 0.37 15.50
N LEU A 19 -24.67 -0.57 15.14
CA LEU A 19 -23.28 -0.62 15.62
C LEU A 19 -22.51 0.64 15.21
N LEU A 20 -22.53 0.99 13.92
CA LEU A 20 -21.82 2.17 13.40
C LEU A 20 -22.36 3.46 14.02
N LYS A 21 -23.68 3.57 14.18
CA LYS A 21 -24.30 4.73 14.84
C LYS A 21 -23.82 4.87 16.28
N ARG A 22 -23.79 3.77 17.04
CA ARG A 22 -23.31 3.78 18.43
C ARG A 22 -21.84 4.19 18.52
N ALA A 23 -21.00 3.69 17.62
CA ALA A 23 -19.59 4.08 17.58
C ALA A 23 -19.42 5.58 17.25
N ALA A 24 -20.17 6.09 16.29
CA ALA A 24 -20.17 7.52 15.94
C ALA A 24 -20.60 8.42 17.11
N GLU A 25 -21.63 8.01 17.86
CA GLU A 25 -22.08 8.69 19.08
C GLU A 25 -20.99 8.74 20.16
N LEU A 26 -20.28 7.63 20.36
CA LEU A 26 -19.18 7.56 21.34
C LEU A 26 -18.01 8.50 20.98
N GLU A 27 -17.76 8.71 19.69
CA GLU A 27 -16.74 9.64 19.20
C GLU A 27 -17.26 11.09 19.03
N GLY A 28 -18.53 11.35 19.36
CA GLY A 28 -19.13 12.69 19.28
C GLY A 28 -19.24 13.24 17.87
N ARG A 29 -19.42 12.37 16.86
CA ARG A 29 -19.51 12.77 15.44
C ARG A 29 -20.71 12.17 14.72
N SER A 30 -20.98 12.68 13.52
CA SER A 30 -22.04 12.13 12.67
C SER A 30 -21.69 10.73 12.17
N LEU A 31 -22.70 9.90 11.91
CA LEU A 31 -22.51 8.57 11.33
C LEU A 31 -21.74 8.62 10.00
N SER A 32 -22.06 9.58 9.14
CA SER A 32 -21.37 9.76 7.84
C SER A 32 -19.89 10.08 8.04
N ASP A 33 -19.56 11.01 8.94
CA ASP A 33 -18.16 11.35 9.23
C ASP A 33 -17.40 10.17 9.82
N PHE A 34 -18.02 9.44 10.76
CA PHE A 34 -17.45 8.22 11.33
C PHE A 34 -17.10 7.19 10.24
N VAL A 35 -18.05 6.87 9.35
CA VAL A 35 -17.85 5.88 8.29
C VAL A 35 -16.76 6.31 7.31
N ILE A 36 -16.75 7.57 6.89
CA ILE A 36 -15.73 8.08 5.96
C ILE A 36 -14.34 8.02 6.60
N ARG A 37 -14.20 8.40 7.87
CA ARG A 37 -12.91 8.34 8.57
C ARG A 37 -12.43 6.90 8.75
N ALA A 38 -13.29 6.01 9.21
CA ALA A 38 -12.96 4.60 9.36
C ALA A 38 -12.54 3.96 8.03
N ALA A 39 -13.25 4.27 6.94
CA ALA A 39 -12.90 3.80 5.61
C ALA A 39 -11.56 4.36 5.12
N GLN A 40 -11.28 5.64 5.35
CA GLN A 40 -10.00 6.26 5.00
C GLN A 40 -8.83 5.65 5.78
N GLU A 41 -9.00 5.43 7.07
CA GLU A 41 -7.98 4.81 7.92
C GLU A 41 -7.67 3.38 7.48
N ALA A 42 -8.72 2.57 7.28
CA ALA A 42 -8.57 1.21 6.77
C ALA A 42 -7.89 1.19 5.40
N ALA A 43 -8.29 2.07 4.47
CA ALA A 43 -7.67 2.14 3.15
C ALA A 43 -6.18 2.51 3.22
N ARG A 44 -5.81 3.50 4.04
CA ARG A 44 -4.40 3.89 4.23
C ARG A 44 -3.58 2.75 4.82
N LYS A 45 -4.13 2.05 5.81
CA LYS A 45 -3.48 0.90 6.42
C LYS A 45 -3.26 -0.23 5.40
N THR A 46 -4.29 -0.59 4.64
CA THR A 46 -4.19 -1.64 3.61
C THR A 46 -3.17 -1.29 2.53
N ILE A 47 -3.15 -0.04 2.05
CA ILE A 47 -2.17 0.41 1.06
C ILE A 47 -0.75 0.34 1.63
N ALA A 48 -0.54 0.87 2.84
CA ALA A 48 0.75 0.83 3.50
C ALA A 48 1.23 -0.61 3.73
N GLU A 49 0.35 -1.53 4.14
CA GLU A 49 0.69 -2.95 4.31
C GLU A 49 1.04 -3.64 2.98
N ALA A 50 0.44 -3.23 1.87
CA ALA A 50 0.73 -3.79 0.56
C ALA A 50 2.01 -3.22 -0.08
N GLU A 51 2.32 -1.93 0.18
CA GLU A 51 3.44 -1.22 -0.45
C GLU A 51 4.73 -1.22 0.39
N ILE A 52 4.62 -1.42 1.71
CA ILE A 52 5.79 -1.42 2.60
C ILE A 52 6.34 -2.85 2.74
N LEU A 53 7.55 -3.05 2.22
CA LEU A 53 8.36 -4.23 2.53
C LEU A 53 8.86 -4.13 3.98
N ASN A 54 8.17 -4.79 4.90
CA ASN A 54 8.66 -4.96 6.26
C ASN A 54 9.77 -5.99 6.30
N LEU A 55 11.02 -5.51 6.31
CA LEU A 55 12.22 -6.34 6.43
C LEU A 55 12.55 -6.56 7.90
N SER A 56 13.02 -7.76 8.26
CA SER A 56 13.63 -7.97 9.59
C SER A 56 14.87 -7.09 9.75
N LEU A 57 15.37 -6.87 10.97
CA LEU A 57 16.58 -6.06 11.17
C LEU A 57 17.79 -6.63 10.40
N ALA A 58 17.89 -7.96 10.31
CA ALA A 58 18.92 -8.64 9.53
C ALA A 58 18.76 -8.34 8.03
N ASP A 59 17.54 -8.42 7.51
CA ASP A 59 17.25 -8.16 6.10
C ASP A 59 17.42 -6.66 5.76
N GLN A 60 17.09 -5.74 6.68
CA GLN A 60 17.33 -4.31 6.51
C GLN A 60 18.83 -4.02 6.39
N THR A 61 19.64 -4.66 7.23
CA THR A 61 21.10 -4.52 7.20
C THR A 61 21.67 -5.08 5.91
N ALA A 62 21.23 -6.27 5.50
CA ALA A 62 21.64 -6.88 4.23
C ALA A 62 21.24 -6.02 3.03
N PHE A 63 20.02 -5.48 3.03
CA PHE A 63 19.51 -4.59 1.99
C PHE A 63 20.29 -3.27 1.93
N ALA A 64 20.52 -2.62 3.08
CA ALA A 64 21.31 -1.39 3.15
C ALA A 64 22.75 -1.63 2.69
N GLN A 65 23.38 -2.74 3.10
CA GLN A 65 24.72 -3.10 2.67
C GLN A 65 24.79 -3.33 1.15
N ALA A 66 23.78 -3.97 0.56
CA ALA A 66 23.70 -4.16 -0.89
C ALA A 66 23.50 -2.85 -1.67
N LEU A 67 22.99 -1.79 -1.05
CA LEU A 67 22.92 -0.44 -1.65
C LEU A 67 24.23 0.34 -1.49
N ILE A 68 24.90 0.21 -0.35
CA ILE A 68 26.16 0.92 -0.03
C ILE A 68 27.34 0.31 -0.79
N ASP A 69 27.43 -1.02 -0.79
CA ASP A 69 28.47 -1.79 -1.47
C ASP A 69 27.81 -2.87 -2.35
N PRO A 70 27.36 -2.50 -3.55
CA PRO A 70 26.63 -3.41 -4.42
C PRO A 70 27.51 -4.57 -4.87
N PRO A 71 27.09 -5.83 -4.66
CA PRO A 71 27.88 -6.98 -5.05
C PRO A 71 28.02 -7.06 -6.57
N PRO A 72 29.14 -7.62 -7.08
CA PRO A 72 29.32 -7.79 -8.52
C PRO A 72 28.24 -8.71 -9.11
N HIS A 73 27.84 -8.43 -10.35
CA HIS A 73 26.89 -9.27 -11.06
C HIS A 73 27.39 -10.71 -11.14
N ASN A 74 26.56 -11.66 -10.72
CA ASN A 74 26.86 -13.07 -10.89
C ASN A 74 26.80 -13.48 -12.38
N ALA A 75 27.37 -14.64 -12.72
CA ALA A 75 27.44 -15.11 -14.10
C ALA A 75 26.07 -15.29 -14.76
N ALA A 76 25.01 -15.58 -13.99
CA ALA A 76 23.65 -15.70 -14.51
C ALA A 76 23.07 -14.33 -14.92
N LEU A 77 23.27 -13.32 -14.07
CA LEU A 77 22.84 -11.94 -14.34
C LEU A 77 23.62 -11.35 -15.51
N GLN A 78 24.93 -11.59 -15.61
CA GLN A 78 25.72 -11.18 -16.77
C GLN A 78 25.19 -11.78 -18.08
N ARG A 79 24.88 -13.09 -18.09
CA ARG A 79 24.28 -13.73 -19.28
C ARG A 79 22.91 -13.13 -19.64
N ALA A 80 22.08 -12.83 -18.64
CA ALA A 80 20.77 -12.20 -18.88
C ALA A 80 20.90 -10.80 -19.48
N LEU A 81 21.84 -9.98 -18.97
CA LEU A 81 22.15 -8.65 -19.49
C LEU A 81 22.65 -8.70 -20.94
N SER A 82 23.54 -9.65 -21.27
CA SER A 82 24.03 -9.83 -22.65
C SER A 82 22.89 -10.16 -23.61
N ARG A 83 22.02 -11.12 -23.25
CA ARG A 83 20.85 -11.49 -24.07
C ARG A 83 19.89 -10.32 -24.27
N HIS A 84 19.67 -9.51 -23.24
CA HIS A 84 18.79 -8.34 -23.34
C HIS A 84 19.34 -7.29 -24.31
N ARG A 85 20.66 -7.02 -24.26
CA ARG A 85 21.33 -6.11 -25.21
C ARG A 85 21.26 -6.61 -26.64
N GLU A 86 21.45 -7.92 -26.86
CA GLU A 86 21.30 -8.54 -28.18
C GLU A 86 19.88 -8.34 -28.73
N MET A 87 18.84 -8.48 -27.91
CA MET A 87 17.46 -8.22 -28.33
C MET A 87 17.19 -6.75 -28.65
N GLN A 88 17.77 -5.81 -27.90
CA GLN A 88 17.58 -4.37 -28.13
C GLN A 88 18.31 -3.83 -29.37
N ASN A 89 19.41 -4.48 -29.79
CA ASN A 89 20.19 -4.06 -30.95
C ASN A 89 19.67 -4.62 -32.30
N HIS A 90 18.66 -5.49 -32.27
CA HIS A 90 18.00 -6.06 -33.46
C HIS A 90 16.61 -5.46 -33.72
N GLY A 91 16.31 -4.29 -33.15
CA GLY A 91 15.10 -3.49 -33.41
C GLY A 91 15.36 -2.29 -34.30
#